data_AF-A0A172W5G3-F1
#
_entry.id   AF-A0A172W5G3-F1
#
_cell.length_a   1.000
_cell.length_b   1.000
_cell.length_c   1.000
_cell.angle_alpha   90.00
_cell.angle_beta   90.00
_cell.angle_gamma   90.00
#
_symmetry.space_group_name_H-M   'P 1'
#
loop_
_entity.id
_entity.type
_entity.pdbx_description
1 polymer ?
#
loop_
_entity_poly.entity_id
_entity_poly.type
_entity_poly.pdbx_seq_one_letter_code
_entity_poly.pdbx_strand_id
1 'polypeptide(L)' 'PDMLEVGNGGMTTDEYRSHFSIWALAKAPLLIGCDVRAMSDETKEILINEEAIAVNQDALGVQGKKVKGD' A
#
# COMPACT_ATOMS: atom_id res chain seq x y z
N PRO A 1 9.28 6.83 -3.99
CA PRO A 1 9.01 5.38 -3.82
C PRO A 1 8.60 4.80 -5.17
N ASP A 2 9.08 3.60 -5.49
CA ASP A 2 8.76 2.89 -6.73
C ASP A 2 7.40 2.16 -6.60
N MET A 3 6.98 1.45 -7.66
CA MET A 3 5.66 0.80 -7.80
C MET A 3 5.27 -0.17 -6.66
N LEU A 4 3.97 -0.40 -6.49
CA LEU A 4 3.46 -1.41 -5.54
C LEU A 4 3.72 -2.82 -6.09
N GLU A 5 4.39 -3.65 -5.29
CA GLU A 5 4.67 -5.06 -5.60
C GLU A 5 3.55 -6.00 -5.13
N VAL A 6 2.42 -5.44 -4.67
CA VAL A 6 1.29 -6.22 -4.13
C VAL A 6 0.73 -7.15 -5.21
N GLY A 7 0.86 -8.46 -5.00
CA GLY A 7 0.40 -9.49 -5.94
C GLY A 7 1.42 -9.98 -6.96
N ASN A 8 2.70 -9.53 -6.89
CA ASN A 8 3.76 -9.98 -7.81
C ASN A 8 4.49 -11.26 -7.35
N GLY A 9 4.13 -11.81 -6.19
CA GLY A 9 4.74 -13.00 -5.62
C GLY A 9 5.95 -12.68 -4.74
N GLY A 10 6.32 -13.60 -3.85
CA GLY A 10 7.48 -13.46 -2.97
C GLY A 10 7.23 -12.81 -1.60
N MET A 11 5.97 -12.44 -1.30
CA MET A 11 5.55 -11.95 0.02
C MET A 11 4.26 -12.65 0.47
N THR A 12 4.10 -12.80 1.78
CA THR A 12 2.88 -13.22 2.46
C THR A 12 1.84 -12.11 2.48
N THR A 13 0.59 -12.44 2.77
CA THR A 13 -0.51 -11.47 2.88
C THR A 13 -0.23 -10.36 3.90
N ASP A 14 0.41 -10.69 5.02
CA ASP A 14 0.73 -9.71 6.07
C ASP A 14 1.87 -8.77 5.65
N GLU A 15 2.84 -9.26 4.88
CA GLU A 15 3.87 -8.44 4.27
C GLU A 15 3.28 -7.47 3.23
N TYR A 16 2.32 -7.93 2.42
CA TYR A 16 1.59 -7.06 1.49
C TYR A 16 0.79 -5.96 2.20
N ARG A 17 0.11 -6.30 3.31
CA ARG A 17 -0.62 -5.33 4.14
C ARG A 17 0.32 -4.27 4.71
N SER A 18 1.49 -4.70 5.20
CA SER A 18 2.51 -3.82 5.76
C SER A 18 3.10 -2.90 4.70
N HIS A 19 3.44 -3.45 3.52
CA HIS A 19 3.96 -2.71 2.38
C HIS A 19 2.97 -1.61 1.93
N PHE A 20 1.71 -1.97 1.70
CA PHE A 20 0.68 -1.01 1.30
C PHE A 20 0.47 0.09 2.35
N SER A 21 0.45 -0.27 3.63
CA SER A 21 0.28 0.68 4.74
C SER A 21 1.44 1.69 4.81
N ILE A 22 2.68 1.24 4.59
CA ILE A 22 3.85 2.11 4.58
C ILE A 22 3.80 3.07 3.39
N TRP A 23 3.39 2.60 2.21
CA TRP A 23 3.23 3.46 1.02
C TRP A 23 2.14 4.51 1.23
N ALA A 24 1.02 4.12 1.86
CA ALA A 24 -0.06 5.04 2.19
C ALA A 24 0.42 6.16 3.12
N LEU A 25 1.08 5.81 4.23
CA LEU A 25 1.65 6.76 5.19
C LEU A 25 2.74 7.65 4.59
N ALA A 26 3.52 7.09 3.66
CA ALA A 26 4.59 7.80 2.98
C ALA A 26 4.11 8.77 1.90
N LYS A 27 2.79 8.92 1.69
CA LYS A 27 2.22 9.71 0.57
C LYS A 27 2.82 9.29 -0.79
N ALA A 28 3.19 8.01 -0.91
CA ALA A 28 3.75 7.45 -2.12
C ALA A 28 2.65 7.34 -3.20
N PRO A 29 2.99 7.45 -4.50
CA PRO A 29 2.09 7.02 -5.56
C PRO A 29 1.68 5.55 -5.36
N LEU A 30 0.38 5.27 -5.29
CA LEU A 30 -0.17 3.91 -5.20
C LEU A 30 -0.39 3.33 -6.61
N LEU A 31 0.71 2.99 -7.28
CA LEU A 31 0.68 2.42 -8.63
C LEU A 31 0.66 0.89 -8.57
N ILE A 32 -0.43 0.27 -9.02
CA ILE A 32 -0.61 -1.19 -9.03
C ILE A 32 0.35 -1.80 -10.06
N GLY A 33 1.26 -2.65 -9.59
CA GLY A 33 2.26 -3.33 -10.44
C GLY A 33 1.90 -4.76 -10.88
N CYS A 34 0.79 -5.34 -10.40
CA CYS A 34 0.40 -6.72 -10.68
C CYS A 34 -0.65 -6.87 -11.79
N ASP A 35 -0.82 -8.09 -12.34
CA ASP A 35 -1.89 -8.36 -13.31
C ASP A 35 -3.26 -8.33 -12.62
N VAL A 36 -3.98 -7.24 -12.84
CA VAL A 36 -5.29 -7.01 -12.22
C VAL A 36 -6.37 -8.02 -12.61
N ARG A 37 -6.15 -8.79 -13.69
CA ARG A 37 -7.08 -9.84 -14.15
C ARG A 37 -6.87 -11.17 -13.42
N ALA A 38 -5.71 -11.33 -12.77
CA ALA A 38 -5.26 -12.57 -12.16
C ALA A 38 -4.87 -12.41 -10.68
N MET A 39 -5.25 -11.29 -10.05
CA MET A 39 -5.00 -11.07 -8.62
C MET A 39 -5.88 -11.96 -7.74
N SER A 40 -5.36 -12.35 -6.57
CA SER A 40 -6.16 -13.05 -5.56
C SER A 40 -7.14 -12.10 -4.87
N ASP A 41 -8.17 -12.64 -4.21
CA ASP A 41 -9.13 -11.85 -3.45
C ASP A 41 -8.44 -11.09 -2.31
N GLU A 42 -7.43 -11.68 -1.66
CA GLU A 42 -6.65 -11.02 -0.61
C GLU A 42 -5.83 -9.85 -1.15
N THR A 43 -5.23 -10.01 -2.33
CA THR A 43 -4.50 -8.94 -3.01
C THR A 43 -5.44 -7.77 -3.32
N LYS A 44 -6.63 -8.09 -3.82
CA LYS A 44 -7.67 -7.12 -4.12
C LYS A 44 -8.10 -6.36 -2.87
N GLU A 45 -8.41 -7.06 -1.77
CA GLU A 45 -8.80 -6.45 -0.50
C GLU A 45 -7.76 -5.44 0.03
N ILE A 46 -6.46 -5.73 -0.15
CA ILE A 46 -5.39 -4.81 0.24
C ILE A 46 -5.38 -3.57 -0.67
N LEU A 47 -5.45 -3.76 -1.98
CA LEU A 47 -5.36 -2.68 -2.96
C LEU A 47 -6.57 -1.73 -2.92
N ILE A 48 -7.74 -2.20 -2.49
CA ILE A 48 -8.98 -1.41 -2.42
C ILE A 48 -9.31 -0.91 -1.01
N ASN A 49 -8.39 -1.03 -0.05
CA ASN A 49 -8.65 -0.61 1.33
C ASN A 49 -8.90 0.91 1.40
N GLU A 50 -10.18 1.29 1.57
CA GLU A 50 -10.62 2.69 1.53
C GLU A 50 -9.99 3.54 2.63
N GLU A 51 -9.78 2.99 3.83
CA GLU A 51 -9.19 3.72 4.95
C GLU A 51 -7.72 4.07 4.68
N ALA A 52 -6.94 3.12 4.17
CA ALA A 52 -5.55 3.34 3.81
C ALA A 52 -5.41 4.28 2.61
N ILE A 53 -6.31 4.17 1.62
CA ILE A 53 -6.38 5.11 0.48
C ILE A 53 -6.70 6.52 0.97
N ALA A 54 -7.64 6.67 1.92
CA ALA A 54 -8.00 7.98 2.48
C ALA A 54 -6.80 8.65 3.17
N VAL A 55 -6.01 7.89 3.93
CA VAL A 55 -4.75 8.39 4.53
C VAL A 55 -3.78 8.86 3.44
N ASN A 56 -3.60 8.08 2.38
CA ASN A 56 -2.73 8.44 1.27
C ASN A 56 -3.23 9.66 0.47
N GLN A 57 -4.54 9.81 0.30
CA GLN A 57 -5.16 10.87 -0.50
C GLN A 57 -5.63 12.07 0.33
N ASP A 58 -5.28 12.11 1.63
CA ASP A 58 -5.60 13.23 2.52
C ASP A 58 -5.20 14.60 1.93
N ALA A 59 -6.09 15.58 2.02
CA ALA A 59 -5.94 16.87 1.33
C ALA A 59 -4.75 17.70 1.83
N LEU A 60 -4.25 17.47 3.05
CA LEU A 60 -3.10 18.21 3.58
C LEU A 60 -1.80 17.85 2.85
N GLY A 61 -1.74 16.67 2.21
CA GLY A 61 -0.57 16.25 1.43
C GLY A 61 0.69 16.04 2.27
N VAL A 62 0.57 15.95 3.60
CA VAL A 62 1.71 15.82 4.50
C VAL A 62 2.09 14.36 4.68
N GLN A 63 3.36 14.03 4.41
CA GLN A 63 3.91 12.70 4.64
C GLN A 63 3.99 12.39 6.15
N GLY A 64 3.65 11.15 6.53
CA GLY A 64 3.83 10.63 7.88
C GLY A 64 5.30 10.65 8.33
N LYS A 65 5.52 10.89 9.63
CA LYS A 65 6.87 10.92 10.23
C LYS A 65 7.01 9.80 11.26
N LYS A 66 8.17 9.15 11.30
CA LYS A 66 8.51 8.20 12.36
C LYS A 66 8.61 8.95 13.68
N VAL A 67 7.75 8.63 14.64
CA VAL A 67 7.67 9.32 15.94
C VAL A 67 8.50 8.64 17.04
N LYS A 68 8.83 7.36 16.88
CA LYS A 68 9.64 6.60 17.82
C LYS A 68 10.55 5.64 17.05
N GLY A 69 11.84 5.66 17.37
CA GLY A 69 12.80 4.62 17.04
C GLY A 69 13.27 3.97 18.33
N ASP A 70 13.64 2.69 18.24
CA ASP A 70 14.43 2.03 19.29
C ASP A 70 15.85 2.60 19.33
#